data_AF-A0A7W0VB10-F1
#
_entry.id   AF-A0A7W0VB10-F1
#
_cell.length_a   1.000
_cell.length_b   1.000
_cell.length_c   1.000
_cell.angle_alpha   90.00
_cell.angle_beta   90.00
_cell.angle_gamma   90.00
#
_symmetry.space_group_name_H-M   'P 1'
#
loop_
_entity.id
_entity.type
_entity.pdbx_description
1 polymer ?
#
loop_
_entity_poly.entity_id
_entity_poly.type
_entity_poly.pdbx_seq_one_letter_code
_entity_poly.pdbx_strand_id
1 'polypeptide(L)'
;MRVLFLDIDGVLNRTGYHPGESFGLRSWIEPELALRLCEVLRVIKAEIVVSSDWRRGRELGLLRSELLAAGIDAAVIDVTPEIHGPRWREIEAWMNEHDRSLEQIAIIDDFHDMGSLASRFVRVSPLNGLDQDAARALMALFDA
;
A
#
# COMPACT_ATOMS: atom_id res chain seq x y z
N MET A 1 13.62 -10.67 0.75
CA MET A 1 13.19 -9.27 0.88
C MET A 1 11.68 -9.26 1.03
N ARG A 2 11.13 -8.44 1.94
CA ARG A 2 9.67 -8.38 2.14
C ARG A 2 9.08 -7.21 1.36
N VAL A 3 7.88 -7.37 0.84
CA VAL A 3 7.19 -6.35 0.04
C VAL A 3 5.80 -6.11 0.62
N LEU A 4 5.42 -4.84 0.75
CA LEU A 4 4.06 -4.42 1.01
C LEU A 4 3.47 -3.85 -0.29
N PHE A 5 2.41 -4.48 -0.80
CA PHE A 5 1.56 -3.89 -1.82
C PHE A 5 0.61 -2.91 -1.16
N LEU A 6 0.73 -1.65 -1.54
CA LEU A 6 0.07 -0.51 -0.90
C LEU A 6 -0.96 0.09 -1.85
N ASP A 7 -2.23 0.01 -1.46
CA ASP A 7 -3.22 0.98 -1.93
C ASP A 7 -3.16 2.29 -1.11
N ILE A 8 -3.71 3.36 -1.66
CA ILE A 8 -3.68 4.71 -1.08
C ILE A 8 -5.08 5.13 -0.65
N ASP A 9 -6.03 5.26 -1.59
CA ASP A 9 -7.37 5.73 -1.27
C ASP A 9 -8.09 4.73 -0.36
N GLY A 10 -8.69 5.21 0.73
CA GLY A 10 -9.30 4.34 1.73
C GLY A 10 -8.31 3.64 2.68
N VAL A 11 -6.99 3.69 2.40
CA VAL A 11 -5.91 3.16 3.25
C VAL A 11 -5.17 4.29 3.98
N LEU A 12 -4.68 5.28 3.24
CA LEU A 12 -3.90 6.42 3.73
C LEU A 12 -4.70 7.72 3.82
N ASN A 13 -5.97 7.65 3.44
CA ASN A 13 -7.00 8.66 3.67
C ASN A 13 -8.33 7.99 3.97
N ARG A 14 -9.01 8.53 4.96
CA ARG A 14 -10.36 8.17 5.34
C ARG A 14 -11.38 8.87 4.45
N THR A 15 -12.55 8.28 4.40
CA THR A 15 -13.72 8.87 3.76
C THR A 15 -14.00 10.24 4.36
N GLY A 16 -14.09 11.26 3.52
CA GLY A 16 -14.30 12.65 3.93
C GLY A 16 -13.01 13.42 4.23
N TYR A 17 -11.83 12.78 4.19
CA TYR A 17 -10.58 13.51 4.18
C TYR A 17 -10.41 14.25 2.85
N HIS A 18 -10.29 15.57 2.94
CA HIS A 18 -10.09 16.43 1.79
C HIS A 18 -9.06 17.50 2.12
N PRO A 19 -7.99 17.64 1.33
CA PRO A 19 -7.04 18.72 1.54
C PRO A 19 -7.69 20.06 1.17
N GLY A 20 -7.36 21.12 1.92
CA GLY A 20 -7.79 22.48 1.59
C GLY A 20 -7.24 22.97 0.24
N GLU A 21 -6.02 22.57 -0.09
CA GLU A 21 -5.41 22.74 -1.41
C GLU A 21 -4.75 21.43 -1.83
N SER A 22 -4.96 20.99 -3.07
CA SER A 22 -4.40 19.73 -3.57
C SER A 22 -3.13 19.97 -4.38
N PHE A 23 -2.02 19.48 -3.85
CA PHE A 23 -0.74 19.41 -4.53
C PHE A 23 -0.37 17.95 -4.81
N GLY A 24 -1.19 17.27 -5.60
CA GLY A 24 -0.98 15.87 -5.96
C GLY A 24 -1.18 14.91 -4.78
N LEU A 25 -0.57 13.71 -4.88
CA LEU A 25 -0.82 12.59 -3.97
C LEU A 25 -0.55 12.97 -2.51
N ARG A 26 0.53 13.72 -2.25
CA ARG A 26 0.95 14.06 -0.88
C ARG A 26 -0.13 14.77 -0.06
N SER A 27 -1.04 15.49 -0.71
CA SER A 27 -2.10 16.23 -0.02
C SER A 27 -3.25 15.32 0.42
N TRP A 28 -3.37 14.15 -0.21
CA TRP A 28 -4.40 13.15 0.07
C TRP A 28 -3.94 12.10 1.07
N ILE A 29 -2.77 12.24 1.68
CA ILE A 29 -2.30 11.31 2.71
C ILE A 29 -2.46 11.97 4.08
N GLU A 30 -3.19 11.30 4.97
CA GLU A 30 -3.32 11.75 6.36
C GLU A 30 -2.00 11.51 7.12
N PRO A 31 -1.43 12.53 7.79
CA PRO A 31 -0.15 12.39 8.49
C PRO A 31 -0.12 11.28 9.55
N GLU A 32 -1.26 11.05 10.23
CA GLU A 32 -1.40 9.98 11.22
C GLU A 32 -1.27 8.59 10.58
N LEU A 33 -1.87 8.40 9.39
CA LEU A 33 -1.85 7.14 8.65
C LEU A 33 -0.47 6.89 8.03
N ALA A 34 0.19 7.94 7.52
CA ALA A 34 1.57 7.89 7.06
C ALA A 34 2.55 7.47 8.17
N LEU A 35 2.43 8.06 9.36
CA LEU A 35 3.26 7.70 10.51
C LEU A 35 3.08 6.22 10.86
N ARG A 36 1.83 5.75 10.93
CA ARG A 36 1.53 4.35 11.25
C ARG A 36 2.06 3.39 10.19
N LEU A 37 1.96 3.74 8.91
CA LEU A 37 2.55 2.96 7.82
C LEU A 37 4.07 2.82 8.01
N CYS A 38 4.77 3.91 8.34
CA CYS A 38 6.21 3.89 8.59
C CYS A 38 6.58 2.99 9.77
N GLU A 39 5.79 3.01 10.85
CA GLU A 39 5.98 2.11 11.99
C GLU A 39 5.84 0.65 11.58
N VAL A 40 4.79 0.30 10.83
CA VAL A 40 4.58 -1.06 10.31
C VAL A 40 5.76 -1.49 9.44
N LEU A 41 6.13 -0.68 8.44
CA LEU A 41 7.21 -0.98 7.50
C LEU A 41 8.56 -1.21 8.22
N ARG A 42 8.84 -0.43 9.27
CA ARG A 42 10.05 -0.60 10.09
C ARG A 42 10.05 -1.94 10.83
N VAL A 43 8.91 -2.36 11.37
CA VAL A 43 8.77 -3.65 12.08
C VAL A 43 8.89 -4.81 11.11
N ILE A 44 8.13 -4.80 10.02
CA ILE A 44 8.11 -5.92 9.07
C ILE A 44 9.33 -5.92 8.14
N LYS A 45 10.10 -4.84 8.09
CA LYS A 45 11.27 -4.64 7.22
C LYS A 45 10.91 -4.85 5.74
N ALA A 46 9.82 -4.23 5.31
CA ALA A 46 9.31 -4.33 3.96
C ALA A 46 9.54 -3.06 3.15
N GLU A 47 9.64 -3.23 1.85
CA GLU A 47 9.65 -2.16 0.86
C GLU A 47 8.27 -2.06 0.21
N ILE A 48 7.95 -0.91 -0.39
CA ILE A 48 6.62 -0.63 -0.96
C ILE A 48 6.62 -0.93 -2.45
N VAL A 49 5.58 -1.64 -2.90
CA VAL A 49 5.11 -1.61 -4.28
C VAL A 49 3.74 -0.96 -4.29
N VAL A 50 3.55 0.09 -5.10
CA VAL A 50 2.26 0.79 -5.16
C VAL A 50 1.28 0.00 -6.02
N SER A 51 0.17 -0.44 -5.43
CA SER A 51 -0.94 -1.15 -6.09
C SER A 51 -2.22 -0.29 -6.13
N SER A 52 -2.05 1.04 -6.23
CA SER A 52 -3.13 2.02 -6.25
C SER A 52 -3.35 2.61 -7.64
N ASP A 53 -4.53 3.17 -7.90
CA ASP A 53 -4.81 3.90 -9.15
C ASP A 53 -3.96 5.17 -9.29
N TRP A 54 -3.42 5.71 -8.19
CA TRP A 54 -2.44 6.81 -8.22
C TRP A 54 -1.20 6.50 -9.07
N ARG A 55 -0.86 5.23 -9.30
CA ARG A 55 0.27 4.86 -10.16
C ARG A 55 0.03 5.13 -11.65
N ARG A 56 -1.24 5.20 -12.09
CA ARG A 56 -1.58 5.28 -13.51
C ARG A 56 -1.10 6.59 -14.12
N GLY A 57 -0.36 6.49 -15.21
CA GLY A 57 0.21 7.64 -15.92
C GLY A 57 1.23 8.45 -15.10
N ARG A 58 1.75 7.90 -13.99
CA ARG A 58 2.76 8.55 -13.16
C ARG A 58 4.06 7.79 -13.16
N GLU A 59 5.17 8.51 -13.22
CA GLU A 59 6.49 7.93 -13.06
C GLU A 59 6.74 7.53 -11.60
N LEU A 60 7.45 6.42 -11.40
CA LEU A 60 7.82 5.92 -10.06
C LEU A 60 8.60 6.97 -9.24
N GLY A 61 9.45 7.77 -9.90
CA GLY A 61 10.18 8.86 -9.24
C GLY A 61 9.27 9.94 -8.65
N LEU A 62 8.17 10.27 -9.33
CA LEU A 62 7.18 11.19 -8.83
C LEU A 62 6.46 10.61 -7.61
N LEU A 63 6.00 9.36 -7.69
CA LEU A 63 5.33 8.68 -6.57
C LEU A 63 6.23 8.61 -5.32
N ARG A 64 7.52 8.26 -5.50
CA ARG A 64 8.53 8.30 -4.43
C ARG A 64 8.58 9.68 -3.76
N SER A 65 8.68 10.74 -4.57
CA SER A 65 8.79 12.11 -4.05
C SER A 65 7.52 12.56 -3.32
N GLU A 66 6.34 12.17 -3.80
CA GLU A 66 5.07 12.53 -3.17
C GLU A 66 4.82 11.75 -1.88
N LEU A 67 5.13 10.45 -1.85
CA LEU A 67 5.04 9.64 -0.63
C LEU A 67 6.03 10.15 0.44
N LEU A 68 7.26 10.46 0.05
CA LEU A 68 8.26 11.05 0.95
C LEU A 68 7.79 12.42 1.48
N ALA A 69 7.25 13.28 0.60
CA ALA A 69 6.72 14.59 0.99
C ALA A 69 5.49 14.48 1.92
N ALA A 70 4.78 13.36 1.91
CA ALA A 70 3.70 13.04 2.84
C ALA A 70 4.20 12.46 4.19
N GLY A 71 5.52 12.32 4.37
CA GLY A 71 6.12 11.77 5.58
C GLY A 71 6.31 10.25 5.55
N ILE A 72 6.15 9.60 4.40
CA ILE A 72 6.40 8.17 4.23
C ILE A 72 7.87 7.97 3.84
N ASP A 73 8.74 7.89 4.84
CA ASP A 73 10.17 7.61 4.68
C ASP A 73 10.42 6.11 4.56
N ALA A 74 10.09 5.55 3.40
CA ALA A 74 10.28 4.14 3.08
C ALA A 74 10.69 3.95 1.61
N ALA A 75 11.38 2.84 1.33
CA ALA A 75 11.75 2.49 -0.03
C ALA A 75 10.52 2.07 -0.85
N VAL A 76 10.13 2.90 -1.81
CA VAL A 76 9.15 2.54 -2.85
C VAL A 76 9.92 1.97 -4.02
N ILE A 77 9.87 0.66 -4.23
CA ILE A 77 10.71 -0.01 -5.21
C ILE A 77 10.07 -0.11 -6.60
N ASP A 78 8.74 -0.17 -6.66
CA ASP A 78 8.02 -0.34 -7.92
C ASP A 78 6.53 0.01 -7.81
N VAL A 79 5.80 -0.21 -8.90
CA VAL A 79 4.35 -0.17 -9.00
C VAL A 79 3.84 -1.45 -9.68
N THR A 80 2.61 -1.88 -9.38
CA THR A 80 2.03 -3.01 -10.10
C THR A 80 1.71 -2.63 -11.56
N PRO A 81 1.78 -3.59 -12.52
CA PRO A 81 1.37 -3.33 -13.90
C PRO A 81 -0.12 -2.95 -13.97
N GLU A 82 -0.53 -2.36 -15.09
CA GLU A 82 -1.94 -2.14 -15.41
C GLU A 82 -2.45 -3.30 -16.25
N ILE A 83 -3.32 -4.14 -15.66
CA ILE A 83 -3.89 -5.31 -16.32
C ILE A 83 -5.41 -5.19 -16.27
N HIS A 84 -6.07 -5.48 -17.38
CA HIS A 84 -7.54 -5.60 -17.38
C HIS A 84 -7.97 -6.75 -16.47
N GLY A 85 -8.49 -6.43 -15.28
CA GLY A 85 -8.93 -7.42 -14.31
C GLY A 85 -8.98 -6.89 -12.89
N PRO A 86 -9.17 -7.78 -11.90
CA PRO A 86 -9.13 -7.40 -10.49
C PRO A 86 -7.69 -7.11 -10.05
N ARG A 87 -7.54 -6.25 -9.04
CA ARG A 87 -6.26 -5.77 -8.52
C ARG A 87 -5.27 -6.90 -8.13
N TRP A 88 -5.78 -8.00 -7.59
CA TRP A 88 -4.93 -9.12 -7.22
C TRP A 88 -4.22 -9.78 -8.40
N ARG A 89 -4.74 -9.65 -9.63
CA ARG A 89 -4.04 -10.12 -10.85
C ARG A 89 -2.84 -9.25 -11.19
N GLU A 90 -2.92 -7.95 -10.93
CA GLU A 90 -1.80 -7.03 -11.11
C GLU A 90 -0.69 -7.32 -10.10
N ILE A 91 -1.08 -7.57 -8.85
CA ILE A 91 -0.17 -7.99 -7.78
C ILE A 91 0.48 -9.34 -8.13
N GLU A 92 -0.31 -10.34 -8.52
CA GLU A 92 0.17 -11.66 -8.93
C GLU A 92 1.13 -11.58 -10.12
N ALA A 93 0.83 -10.75 -11.13
CA ALA A 93 1.73 -10.54 -12.26
C ALA A 93 3.07 -9.94 -11.83
N TRP A 94 3.05 -8.91 -10.97
CA TRP A 94 4.27 -8.33 -10.42
C TRP A 94 5.08 -9.36 -9.61
N MET A 95 4.41 -10.16 -8.78
CA MET A 95 5.05 -11.22 -7.99
C MET A 95 5.76 -12.25 -8.87
N ASN A 96 5.11 -12.68 -9.96
CA ASN A 96 5.66 -13.65 -10.89
C ASN A 96 6.87 -13.09 -11.65
N GLU A 97 6.83 -11.82 -12.05
CA GLU A 97 7.94 -11.16 -12.73
C GLU A 97 9.17 -10.98 -11.82
N HIS A 98 8.95 -10.85 -10.51
CA HIS A 98 9.99 -10.56 -9.52
C HIS A 98 10.39 -11.76 -8.64
N ASP A 99 9.93 -12.96 -8.97
CA ASP A 99 10.15 -14.20 -8.20
C ASP A 99 9.83 -14.03 -6.71
N ARG A 100 8.61 -13.57 -6.39
CA ARG A 100 8.14 -13.35 -5.00
C ARG A 100 7.15 -14.41 -4.58
N SER A 101 7.38 -15.02 -3.41
CA SER A 101 6.46 -15.97 -2.79
C SER A 101 5.48 -15.29 -1.83
N LEU A 102 4.42 -16.00 -1.44
CA LEU A 102 3.39 -15.48 -0.52
C LEU A 102 3.98 -15.07 0.83
N GLU A 103 4.94 -15.82 1.36
CA GLU A 103 5.57 -15.58 2.66
C GLU A 103 6.39 -14.27 2.70
N GLN A 104 6.69 -13.71 1.53
CA GLN A 104 7.48 -12.49 1.38
C GLN A 104 6.62 -11.24 1.22
N ILE A 105 5.30 -11.38 1.09
CA ILE A 105 4.44 -10.26 0.72
C ILE A 105 3.38 -9.96 1.78
N ALA A 106 2.92 -8.72 1.82
CA ALA A 106 1.66 -8.34 2.47
C ALA A 106 0.92 -7.37 1.54
N ILE A 107 -0.40 -7.35 1.64
CA ILE A 107 -1.27 -6.47 0.84
C ILE A 107 -2.14 -5.70 1.82
N ILE A 108 -2.22 -4.37 1.66
CA ILE A 108 -3.18 -3.53 2.37
C ILE A 108 -4.01 -2.74 1.38
N ASP A 109 -5.32 -2.84 1.52
CA ASP A 109 -6.28 -2.35 0.54
C ASP A 109 -7.69 -2.25 1.17
N ASP A 110 -8.54 -1.35 0.66
CA ASP A 110 -9.93 -1.22 1.10
C ASP A 110 -10.92 -2.06 0.26
N PHE A 111 -10.47 -2.57 -0.89
CA PHE A 111 -11.23 -3.46 -1.77
C PHE A 111 -11.57 -4.80 -1.09
N HIS A 112 -12.57 -5.50 -1.63
CA HIS A 112 -13.12 -6.70 -0.98
C HIS A 112 -12.41 -8.02 -1.33
N ASP A 113 -11.80 -8.12 -2.52
CA ASP A 113 -11.35 -9.41 -3.07
C ASP A 113 -9.87 -9.36 -3.48
N MET A 114 -9.07 -10.26 -2.91
CA MET A 114 -7.68 -10.49 -3.28
C MET A 114 -7.43 -11.91 -3.83
N GLY A 115 -8.49 -12.66 -4.16
CA GLY A 115 -8.41 -13.95 -4.82
C GLY A 115 -7.48 -14.94 -4.11
N SER A 116 -6.54 -15.51 -4.87
CA SER A 116 -5.51 -16.44 -4.37
C SER A 116 -4.57 -15.82 -3.33
N LEU A 117 -4.51 -14.49 -3.24
CA LEU A 117 -3.62 -13.74 -2.34
C LEU A 117 -4.30 -13.38 -1.01
N ALA A 118 -5.54 -13.83 -0.77
CA ALA A 118 -6.32 -13.48 0.42
C ALA A 118 -5.61 -13.80 1.75
N SER A 119 -4.74 -14.81 1.81
CA SER A 119 -3.97 -15.16 3.02
C SER A 119 -2.90 -14.13 3.39
N ARG A 120 -2.55 -13.22 2.47
CA ARG A 120 -1.58 -12.15 2.65
C ARG A 120 -2.22 -10.77 2.66
N PHE A 121 -3.55 -10.71 2.65
CA PHE A 121 -4.33 -9.49 2.52
C PHE A 121 -4.89 -9.02 3.87
N VAL A 122 -4.60 -7.78 4.23
CA VAL A 122 -5.24 -7.04 5.32
C VAL A 122 -6.18 -6.02 4.71
N ARG A 123 -7.47 -6.32 4.83
CA ARG A 123 -8.52 -5.41 4.39
C ARG A 123 -8.74 -4.31 5.41
N VAL A 124 -8.86 -3.07 4.93
CA VAL A 124 -9.28 -1.93 5.75
C VAL A 124 -10.66 -1.41 5.38
N SER A 125 -11.29 -0.71 6.31
CA SER A 125 -12.47 0.10 6.02
C SER A 125 -12.00 1.50 5.62
N PRO A 126 -12.52 2.10 4.54
CA PRO A 126 -12.18 3.47 4.18
C PRO A 126 -12.69 4.49 5.19
N LEU A 127 -13.52 4.10 6.17
CA LEU A 127 -13.88 4.98 7.29
C LEU A 127 -12.75 5.09 8.32
N ASN A 128 -11.91 4.07 8.44
CA ASN A 128 -10.86 3.98 9.44
C ASN A 128 -9.46 4.23 8.85
N GLY A 129 -9.25 3.84 7.58
CA GLY A 129 -7.92 3.77 6.97
C GLY A 129 -7.09 2.64 7.56
N LEU A 130 -5.76 2.78 7.47
CA LEU A 130 -4.79 1.97 8.21
C LEU A 130 -4.90 2.31 9.69
N ASP A 131 -5.82 1.66 10.40
CA ASP A 131 -5.97 1.77 11.85
C ASP A 131 -4.99 0.84 12.60
N GLN A 132 -5.11 0.81 13.93
CA GLN A 132 -4.22 0.01 14.78
C GLN A 132 -4.45 -1.50 14.64
N ASP A 133 -5.67 -1.93 14.31
CA ASP A 133 -5.97 -3.35 14.08
C ASP A 133 -5.37 -3.81 12.77
N ALA A 134 -5.51 -3.01 11.70
CA ALA A 134 -4.88 -3.27 10.41
C ALA A 134 -3.35 -3.29 10.51
N ALA A 135 -2.75 -2.35 11.25
CA ALA A 135 -1.31 -2.35 11.51
C ALA A 135 -0.85 -3.62 12.23
N ARG A 136 -1.57 -4.07 13.26
CA ARG A 136 -1.26 -5.34 13.96
C ARG A 136 -1.40 -6.54 13.04
N ALA A 137 -2.47 -6.60 12.24
CA ALA A 137 -2.68 -7.69 11.29
C ALA A 137 -1.54 -7.78 10.28
N LEU A 138 -1.05 -6.64 9.75
CA LEU A 138 0.08 -6.61 8.84
C LEU A 138 1.36 -7.14 9.47
N MET A 139 1.64 -6.76 10.73
CA MET A 139 2.81 -7.27 11.46
C MET A 139 2.72 -8.78 11.68
N ALA A 140 1.55 -9.26 12.08
CA ALA A 140 1.31 -10.68 12.36
C ALA A 140 1.49 -11.60 11.13
N LEU A 141 1.36 -11.08 9.90
CA LEU A 141 1.63 -11.85 8.67
C LEU A 141 3.09 -12.32 8.55
N PHE A 142 4.01 -11.75 9.33
CA PHE A 142 5.43 -12.04 9.28
C PHE A 142 6.02 -12.58 10.58
N ASP A 143 5.16 -12.82 11.58
CA ASP A 143 5.50 -13.45 12.84
C ASP A 143 5.33 -14.97 12.68
N ALA A 144 6.41 -15.65 12.28
CA ALA A 144 6.52 -17.11 12.18
C ALA A 144 7.87 -17.58 12.74
#